data_AF-K1UHE3-F1
#
_entry.id   AF-K1UHE3-F1
#
_cell.length_a   1.000
_cell.length_b   1.000
_cell.length_c   1.000
_cell.angle_alpha   90.00
_cell.angle_beta   90.00
_cell.angle_gamma   90.00
#
_symmetry.space_group_name_H-M   'P 1'
#
loop_
_entity.id
_entity.type
_entity.pdbx_description
1 polymer ?
#
loop_
_entity_poly.entity_id
_entity_poly.type
_entity_poly.pdbx_seq_one_letter_code
_entity_poly.pdbx_strand_id
1 'polypeptide(L)'
;MYANVNGWRFNEHKQYTFLRKFERDLLLFVVNFDHISADLAINIPSHAFDFLQIPQMDQYKATELLSGKEENISLLPYKATNVAVEGYGGKILKIKL
;
A
#
# COMPACT_ATOMS: atom_id res chain seq x y z
N MET A 1 -13.14 -3.13 2.30
CA MET A 1 -12.44 -2.34 1.28
C MET A 1 -12.73 -2.94 -0.10
N TYR A 2 -13.26 -2.20 -1.09
CA TYR A 2 -13.79 -2.82 -2.32
C TYR A 2 -12.74 -3.54 -3.19
N ALA A 3 -11.49 -3.07 -3.21
CA ALA A 3 -10.43 -3.61 -4.06
C ALA A 3 -9.74 -4.86 -3.48
N ASN A 4 -9.92 -5.15 -2.19
CA ASN A 4 -9.23 -6.22 -1.47
C ASN A 4 -10.19 -7.13 -0.68
N VAL A 5 -11.44 -7.27 -1.15
CA VAL A 5 -12.39 -8.25 -0.58
C VAL A 5 -11.92 -9.66 -0.93
N ASN A 6 -11.90 -10.57 0.03
CA ASN A 6 -11.37 -11.93 -0.11
C ASN A 6 -9.95 -11.97 -0.71
N GLY A 7 -9.11 -10.99 -0.36
CA GLY A 7 -7.75 -10.89 -0.87
C GLY A 7 -6.86 -12.05 -0.41
N TRP A 8 -6.06 -12.62 -1.31
CA TRP A 8 -5.20 -13.79 -1.03
C TRP A 8 -4.34 -13.63 0.24
N ARG A 9 -3.72 -12.45 0.41
CA ARG A 9 -2.90 -12.06 1.57
C ARG A 9 -3.38 -10.76 2.20
N PHE A 10 -4.66 -10.45 2.04
CA PHE A 10 -5.27 -9.25 2.63
C PHE A 10 -6.62 -9.62 3.25
N ASN A 11 -6.72 -9.53 4.56
CA ASN A 11 -7.92 -9.75 5.33
C ASN A 11 -8.62 -8.41 5.57
N GLU A 12 -9.70 -8.16 4.85
CA GLU A 12 -10.49 -6.94 4.89
C GLU A 12 -11.17 -6.63 6.23
N HIS A 13 -11.24 -7.60 7.14
CA HIS A 13 -11.81 -7.42 8.49
C HIS A 13 -10.76 -6.98 9.50
N LYS A 14 -9.48 -7.13 9.17
CA LYS A 14 -8.35 -6.88 10.08
C LYS A 14 -7.35 -5.89 9.52
N GLN A 15 -7.29 -5.73 8.21
CA GLN A 15 -6.41 -4.78 7.55
C GLN A 15 -7.18 -3.74 6.77
N TYR A 16 -6.64 -2.53 6.78
CA TYR A 16 -7.19 -1.40 6.06
C TYR A 16 -6.07 -0.66 5.36
N THR A 17 -6.33 -0.25 4.13
CA THR A 17 -5.39 0.54 3.35
C THR A 17 -6.12 1.58 2.52
N PHE A 18 -5.46 2.70 2.25
CA PHE A 18 -5.97 3.74 1.36
C PHE A 18 -4.80 4.58 0.81
N LEU A 19 -5.08 5.28 -0.29
CA LEU A 19 -4.13 6.17 -0.95
C LEU A 19 -4.51 7.64 -0.73
N ARG A 20 -3.50 8.49 -0.64
CA ARG A 20 -3.66 9.95 -0.74
C ARG A 20 -2.56 10.51 -1.61
N LYS A 21 -2.90 11.35 -2.57
CA LYS A 21 -1.92 12.02 -3.44
C LYS A 21 -2.01 13.54 -3.27
N PHE A 22 -0.86 14.19 -3.29
CA PHE A 22 -0.73 15.63 -3.42
C PHE A 22 0.46 15.93 -4.33
N GLU A 23 0.22 16.63 -5.45
CA GLU A 23 1.24 16.89 -6.47
C GLU A 23 1.97 15.61 -6.91
N ARG A 24 3.29 15.52 -6.67
CA ARG A 24 4.14 14.36 -6.99
C ARG A 24 4.33 13.40 -5.82
N ASP A 25 3.72 13.67 -4.67
CA ASP A 25 3.80 12.81 -3.51
C ASP A 25 2.55 11.92 -3.43
N LEU A 26 2.78 10.61 -3.40
CA LEU A 26 1.76 9.60 -3.13
C LEU A 26 2.03 8.99 -1.76
N LEU A 27 0.99 8.87 -0.94
CA LEU A 27 1.02 8.18 0.34
C LEU A 27 0.15 6.92 0.26
N LEU A 28 0.73 5.77 0.61
CA LEU A 28 0.02 4.52 0.85
C LEU A 28 -0.01 4.26 2.35
N PHE A 29 -1.21 4.29 2.93
CA PHE A 29 -1.44 3.97 4.34
C PHE A 29 -1.81 2.50 4.45
N VAL A 30 -1.19 1.78 5.37
CA VAL A 30 -1.47 0.38 5.65
C VAL A 30 -1.61 0.22 7.16
N VAL A 31 -2.70 -0.38 7.62
CA VAL A 31 -2.98 -0.59 9.04
C VAL A 31 -3.38 -2.04 9.26
N ASN A 32 -2.84 -2.65 10.32
CA ASN A 32 -3.17 -3.99 10.77
C ASN A 32 -3.73 -3.93 12.19
N PHE A 33 -5.01 -4.27 12.33
CA PHE A 33 -5.72 -4.33 13.60
C PHE A 33 -5.60 -5.70 14.29
N ASP A 34 -4.95 -6.68 13.67
CA ASP A 34 -4.66 -7.97 14.29
C ASP A 34 -3.42 -7.90 15.19
N HIS A 35 -3.32 -8.78 16.18
CA HIS A 35 -2.13 -8.95 17.02
C HIS A 35 -0.95 -9.61 16.28
N ILE A 36 -1.21 -10.26 15.15
CA ILE A 36 -0.21 -10.99 14.38
C ILE A 36 0.29 -10.10 13.24
N SER A 37 1.62 -10.00 13.08
CA SER A 37 2.26 -9.33 11.94
C SER A 37 1.90 -10.02 10.62
N ALA A 38 1.77 -9.24 9.55
CA ALA A 38 1.26 -9.73 8.28
C ALA A 38 2.06 -9.21 7.07
N ASP A 39 2.33 -10.11 6.13
CA ASP A 39 2.76 -9.78 4.78
C ASP A 39 1.53 -9.60 3.88
N LEU A 40 1.23 -8.36 3.53
CA LEU A 40 0.04 -8.03 2.76
C LEU A 40 0.33 -7.99 1.27
N ALA A 41 -0.58 -8.53 0.47
CA ALA A 41 -0.64 -8.32 -0.97
C ALA A 41 -1.80 -7.36 -1.28
N ILE A 42 -1.47 -6.08 -1.46
CA ILE A 42 -2.46 -5.00 -1.64
C ILE A 42 -2.75 -4.82 -3.12
N ASN A 43 -3.99 -5.02 -3.52
CA ASN A 43 -4.49 -4.69 -4.84
C ASN A 43 -4.87 -3.22 -4.90
N ILE A 44 -4.25 -2.47 -5.82
CA ILE A 44 -4.62 -1.11 -6.16
C ILE A 44 -5.38 -1.18 -7.50
N PRO A 45 -6.65 -0.74 -7.55
CA PRO A 45 -7.46 -0.89 -8.76
C PRO A 45 -6.99 0.06 -9.87
N SER A 46 -7.09 -0.34 -11.14
CA SER A 46 -6.67 0.46 -12.31
C SER A 46 -7.23 1.89 -12.30
N HIS A 47 -8.49 2.06 -11.90
CA HIS A 47 -9.12 3.37 -11.79
C HIS A 47 -8.37 4.33 -10.85
N ALA A 48 -7.68 3.84 -9.80
CA ALA A 48 -6.88 4.69 -8.93
C ALA A 48 -5.64 5.23 -9.66
N PHE A 49 -5.02 4.44 -10.55
CA PHE A 49 -3.91 4.90 -11.38
C PHE A 49 -4.35 5.97 -12.36
N ASP A 50 -5.49 5.77 -13.03
CA ASP A 50 -6.04 6.72 -13.98
C ASP A 50 -6.47 8.02 -13.29
N PHE A 51 -7.22 7.92 -12.19
CA PHE A 51 -7.74 9.10 -11.48
C PHE A 51 -6.63 9.90 -10.80
N LEU A 52 -5.67 9.24 -10.14
CA LEU A 52 -4.58 9.90 -9.44
C LEU A 52 -3.37 10.19 -10.34
N GLN A 53 -3.40 9.76 -11.60
CA GLN A 53 -2.28 9.92 -12.55
C GLN A 53 -0.98 9.31 -11.98
N ILE A 54 -1.06 8.07 -11.49
CA ILE A 54 0.08 7.34 -10.92
C ILE A 54 0.80 6.62 -12.07
N PRO A 55 2.10 6.88 -12.32
CA PRO A 55 2.86 6.12 -13.30
C PRO A 55 2.99 4.65 -12.86
N GLN A 56 2.78 3.73 -13.79
CA GLN A 56 2.87 2.30 -13.52
C GLN A 56 4.33 1.86 -13.59
N MET A 57 4.92 1.48 -12.47
CA MET A 57 6.31 1.00 -12.42
C MET A 57 6.44 -0.18 -11.46
N ASP A 58 7.29 -1.14 -11.82
CA ASP A 58 7.52 -2.32 -11.00
C ASP A 58 8.40 -2.02 -9.77
N GLN A 59 9.12 -0.90 -9.78
CA GLN A 59 10.00 -0.49 -8.70
C GLN A 59 9.88 1.01 -8.42
N TYR A 60 9.33 1.32 -7.26
CA TYR A 60 9.36 2.63 -6.61
C TYR A 60 10.15 2.53 -5.33
N LYS A 61 10.97 3.55 -5.06
CA LYS A 61 11.55 3.75 -3.74
C LYS A 61 10.54 4.48 -2.87
N ALA A 62 10.12 3.85 -1.79
CA ALA A 62 9.22 4.42 -0.80
C ALA A 62 9.97 4.71 0.50
N THR A 63 9.65 5.82 1.15
CA THR A 63 10.09 6.13 2.52
C THR A 63 8.95 5.80 3.48
N GLU A 64 9.18 4.92 4.44
CA GLU A 64 8.26 4.63 5.53
C GLU A 64 8.37 5.74 6.57
N LEU A 65 7.33 6.56 6.71
CA LEU A 65 7.40 7.83 7.43
C LEU A 65 7.51 7.69 8.95
N LEU A 66 7.10 6.56 9.54
CA LEU A 66 7.15 6.37 11.00
C LEU A 66 8.55 5.97 11.48
N SER A 67 9.27 5.18 10.70
CA SER A 67 10.61 4.68 11.01
C SER A 67 11.73 5.39 10.24
N GLY A 68 11.40 6.11 9.16
CA GLY A 68 12.35 6.74 8.25
C GLY A 68 13.08 5.77 7.33
N LYS A 69 12.80 4.46 7.39
CA LYS A 69 13.43 3.44 6.54
C LYS A 69 12.88 3.51 5.13
N GLU A 70 13.71 3.12 4.16
CA GLU A 70 13.29 3.01 2.76
C GLU A 70 13.00 1.57 2.39
N GLU A 71 12.00 1.35 1.53
CA GLU A 71 11.72 0.05 0.95
C GLU A 71 11.31 0.19 -0.53
N ASN A 72 11.51 -0.87 -1.30
CA ASN A 72 11.10 -0.93 -2.70
C ASN A 72 9.71 -1.56 -2.81
N ILE A 73 8.81 -0.90 -3.54
CA ILE A 73 7.46 -1.42 -3.79
C ILE A 73 7.13 -1.37 -5.28
N SER A 74 6.19 -2.22 -5.70
CA SER A 74 5.63 -2.20 -7.05
C SER A 74 4.28 -1.49 -7.04
N LEU A 75 4.05 -0.54 -7.95
CA LEU A 75 2.76 0.10 -8.17
C LEU A 75 2.30 -0.23 -9.59
N LEU A 76 1.57 -1.34 -9.71
CA LEU A 76 1.02 -1.83 -10.98
C LEU A 76 -0.44 -2.29 -10.74
N PRO A 77 -1.36 -2.05 -11.67
CA PRO A 77 -2.77 -2.43 -11.48
C PRO A 77 -3.01 -3.95 -11.57
N TYR A 78 -2.07 -4.69 -12.16
CA TYR A 78 -2.15 -6.14 -12.39
C TYR A 78 -1.25 -6.96 -11.47
N LYS A 79 -0.47 -6.31 -10.59
CA LYS A 79 0.45 -6.95 -9.64
C LYS A 79 0.26 -6.32 -8.28
N ALA A 80 0.02 -7.14 -7.25
CA ALA A 80 -0.17 -6.66 -5.90
C ALA A 80 1.07 -5.93 -5.36
N THR A 81 0.84 -4.84 -4.64
CA THR A 81 1.86 -4.14 -3.85
C THR A 81 2.09 -4.92 -2.55
N ASN A 82 3.27 -5.52 -2.41
CA ASN A 82 3.61 -6.30 -1.22
C ASN A 82 4.13 -5.39 -0.10
N VAL A 83 3.56 -5.50 1.10
CA VAL A 83 3.93 -4.70 2.27
C VAL A 83 3.86 -5.53 3.54
N ALA A 84 4.95 -5.57 4.32
CA ALA A 84 4.95 -6.12 5.67
C ALA A 84 4.51 -5.07 6.71
N VAL A 85 3.63 -5.45 7.64
CA VAL A 85 3.14 -4.60 8.73
C VAL A 85 3.04 -5.40 10.03
N GLU A 86 3.46 -4.79 11.13
CA GLU A 86 3.42 -5.44 12.45
C GLU A 86 2.00 -5.63 12.99
N GLY A 87 1.86 -6.52 13.96
CA GLY A 87 0.63 -6.64 14.75
C GLY A 87 0.31 -5.33 15.48
N TYR A 88 -0.97 -4.94 15.48
CA TYR A 88 -1.46 -3.67 16.00
C TYR A 88 -0.70 -2.44 15.46
N GLY A 89 -0.16 -2.57 14.26
CA GLY A 89 0.75 -1.62 13.66
C GLY A 89 0.16 -0.88 12.47
N GLY A 90 0.88 0.15 12.05
CA GLY A 90 0.62 0.88 10.83
C GLY A 90 1.90 1.20 10.09
N LYS A 91 1.77 1.47 8.80
CA LYS A 91 2.86 1.84 7.90
C LYS A 91 2.38 2.95 6.98
N ILE A 92 3.19 3.99 6.81
CA ILE A 92 2.87 5.09 5.89
C ILE A 92 4.00 5.21 4.88
N LEU A 93 3.75 4.74 3.66
CA LEU A 93 4.73 4.75 2.60
C LEU A 93 4.57 6.00 1.75
N LYS A 94 5.60 6.84 1.75
CA LYS A 94 5.71 8.00 0.86
C LYS A 94 6.48 7.63 -0.40
N ILE A 95 5.84 7.81 -1.55
CA ILE A 95 6.40 7.58 -2.87
C ILE A 95 6.44 8.89 -3.64
N LYS A 96 7.57 9.16 -4.28
CA LYS A 96 7.70 10.26 -5.23
C LYS A 96 7.45 9.73 -6.64
N LEU A 97 6.40 10.24 -7.28
CA LEU A 97 5.95 9.87 -8.62
C LEU A 97 6.74 10.59 -9.73
#